data_AF-A0A7R9YEV4-F1
#
_entry.id   AF-A0A7R9YEV4-F1
#
_cell.length_a   1.000
_cell.length_b   1.000
_cell.length_c   1.000
_cell.angle_alpha   90.00
_cell.angle_beta   90.00
_cell.angle_gamma   90.00
#
_symmetry.space_group_name_H-M   'P 1'
#
loop_
_entity.id
_entity.type
_entity.pdbx_description
1 polymer ?
#
loop_
_entity_poly.entity_id
_entity_poly.type
_entity_poly.pdbx_seq_one_letter_code
_entity_poly.pdbx_strand_id
1 'polypeptide(L)'
;QRVVGGSMAPAGFAASRGAKQPQEPQVAPVDQASRPKNVGILAAEVYFPNYCVQQSDLEEANGVSAGKYTKGLGQEMMAFTGDREDINSISLTVLQNLLEKYDIDPRDVGRLEVGTETLVDKSKSTKTVLMQLFEQSRNTDVEGVTVVNACYGGTAALINAVNYVESPSWNGKYAVVIAADIAVYEAGPARPTGGAGAVAVLIGPDA
;
A
#
# COMPACT_ATOMS: atom_id res chain seq x y z
N GLN A 1 77.69 -22.95 -13.09
CA GLN A 1 77.77 -24.29 -13.71
C GLN A 1 76.39 -24.93 -13.70
N ARG A 2 76.05 -25.62 -14.79
CA ARG A 2 74.76 -26.26 -15.08
C ARG A 2 74.49 -27.51 -14.21
N VAL A 3 73.21 -27.66 -13.86
CA VAL A 3 72.32 -28.84 -13.99
C VAL A 3 72.81 -30.21 -13.51
N VAL A 4 72.05 -30.85 -12.59
CA VAL A 4 71.34 -32.16 -12.69
C VAL A 4 70.36 -32.18 -11.49
N GLY A 5 69.05 -32.40 -11.55
CA GLY A 5 68.28 -33.43 -12.25
C GLY A 5 68.09 -34.65 -11.32
N GLY A 6 67.00 -34.71 -10.55
CA GLY A 6 66.72 -35.82 -9.64
C GLY A 6 65.24 -35.89 -9.25
N SER A 7 64.49 -36.69 -10.00
CA SER A 7 63.11 -37.12 -9.72
C SER A 7 63.17 -38.47 -8.98
N MET A 8 62.45 -38.62 -7.86
CA MET A 8 61.81 -39.90 -7.51
C MET A 8 60.81 -39.80 -6.34
N ALA A 9 59.59 -40.26 -6.66
CA ALA A 9 58.55 -40.93 -5.87
C ALA A 9 57.83 -40.24 -4.68
N PRO A 10 56.49 -40.29 -4.62
CA PRO A 10 55.71 -39.69 -3.54
C PRO A 10 55.65 -40.60 -2.30
N ALA A 11 55.77 -40.00 -1.12
CA ALA A 11 55.44 -40.66 0.14
C ALA A 11 53.92 -40.85 0.23
N GLY A 12 53.48 -42.10 0.38
CA GLY A 12 52.08 -42.43 0.60
C GLY A 12 51.58 -41.82 1.90
N PHE A 13 50.57 -40.96 1.80
CA PHE A 13 49.77 -40.54 2.94
C PHE A 13 48.53 -41.41 3.04
N ALA A 14 48.39 -42.07 4.19
CA ALA A 14 47.27 -42.94 4.52
C ALA A 14 45.95 -42.17 4.49
N ALA A 15 44.93 -42.75 3.84
CA ALA A 15 43.57 -42.26 3.87
C ALA A 15 43.02 -42.31 5.31
N SER A 16 42.86 -41.14 5.94
CA SER A 16 42.09 -41.02 7.17
C SER A 16 40.60 -41.14 6.84
N ARG A 17 39.95 -42.00 7.62
CA ARG A 17 38.51 -42.25 7.54
C ARG A 17 37.74 -41.01 8.03
N GLY A 18 36.74 -40.60 7.26
CA GLY A 18 35.49 -40.03 7.77
C GLY A 18 35.50 -38.55 8.18
N ALA A 19 35.53 -37.63 7.22
CA ALA A 19 34.93 -36.32 7.42
C ALA A 19 33.52 -36.35 6.81
N LYS A 20 32.47 -36.37 7.66
CA LYS A 20 31.11 -36.06 7.20
C LYS A 20 31.11 -34.62 6.72
N GLN A 21 30.73 -34.40 5.47
CA GLN A 21 30.38 -33.06 4.97
C GLN A 21 29.34 -32.43 5.91
N PRO A 22 29.41 -31.13 6.21
CA PRO A 22 28.33 -30.46 6.93
C PRO A 22 27.06 -30.59 6.10
N GLN A 23 26.06 -31.31 6.60
CA GLN A 23 24.73 -31.25 6.02
C GLN A 23 24.21 -29.84 6.27
N GLU A 24 23.94 -29.10 5.19
CA GLU A 24 23.13 -27.89 5.27
C GLU A 24 21.85 -28.24 6.06
N PRO A 25 21.41 -27.38 6.99
CA PRO A 25 20.18 -27.62 7.72
C PRO A 25 19.04 -27.69 6.69
N GLN A 26 18.53 -28.90 6.45
CA GLN A 26 17.29 -29.08 5.71
C GLN A 26 16.19 -28.45 6.54
N VAL A 27 15.77 -27.25 6.13
CA VAL A 27 14.58 -26.60 6.65
C VAL A 27 13.43 -27.59 6.43
N ALA A 28 12.85 -28.07 7.52
CA ALA A 28 11.70 -28.97 7.45
C ALA A 28 10.62 -28.33 6.56
N PRO A 29 9.89 -29.12 5.75
CA PRO A 29 8.76 -28.58 5.00
C PRO A 29 7.80 -27.96 6.01
N VAL A 30 7.59 -26.64 5.88
CA VAL A 30 6.60 -25.92 6.67
C VAL A 30 5.27 -26.61 6.43
N ASP A 31 4.65 -27.07 7.51
CA ASP A 31 3.33 -27.68 7.48
C ASP A 31 2.38 -26.73 6.74
N GLN A 32 1.85 -27.18 5.61
CA GLN A 32 0.92 -26.41 4.77
C GLN A 32 -0.46 -26.41 5.45
N ALA A 33 -0.56 -25.87 6.67
CA ALA A 33 -1.82 -25.29 7.11
C ALA A 33 -2.28 -24.38 5.95
N SER A 34 -3.39 -24.73 5.31
CA SER A 34 -3.67 -24.35 3.93
C SER A 34 -3.52 -22.86 3.73
N ARG A 35 -2.43 -22.43 3.07
CA ARG A 35 -2.22 -21.02 2.74
C ARG A 35 -3.48 -20.48 2.08
N PRO A 36 -3.91 -19.25 2.42
CA PRO A 36 -5.07 -18.66 1.78
C PRO A 36 -4.89 -18.68 0.27
N LYS A 37 -5.97 -19.01 -0.44
CA LYS A 37 -5.98 -19.12 -1.89
C LYS A 37 -6.65 -17.90 -2.49
N ASN A 38 -6.27 -17.56 -3.72
CA ASN A 38 -6.89 -16.49 -4.50
C ASN A 38 -7.00 -15.17 -3.70
N VAL A 39 -5.90 -14.78 -3.05
CA VAL A 39 -5.88 -13.53 -2.28
C VAL A 39 -6.01 -12.36 -3.25
N GLY A 40 -6.96 -11.48 -2.98
CA GLY A 40 -7.25 -10.35 -3.86
C GLY A 40 -8.20 -9.34 -3.25
N ILE A 41 -8.72 -8.46 -4.11
CA ILE A 41 -9.66 -7.41 -3.72
C ILE A 41 -11.07 -8.00 -3.68
N LEU A 42 -11.65 -8.06 -2.49
CA LEU A 42 -13.02 -8.53 -2.25
C LEU A 42 -14.07 -7.43 -2.45
N ALA A 43 -13.71 -6.20 -2.08
CA ALA A 43 -14.60 -5.05 -2.15
C ALA A 43 -13.78 -3.77 -2.35
N ALA A 44 -14.40 -2.78 -2.99
CA ALA A 44 -13.83 -1.46 -3.17
C ALA A 44 -14.89 -0.39 -2.96
N GLU A 45 -14.47 0.74 -2.39
CA GLU A 45 -15.28 1.95 -2.21
C GLU A 45 -14.47 3.19 -2.57
N VAL A 46 -15.14 4.21 -3.10
CA VAL A 46 -14.51 5.46 -3.53
C VAL A 46 -15.23 6.65 -2.93
N TYR A 47 -14.47 7.67 -2.57
CA TYR A 47 -14.95 8.98 -2.18
C TYR A 47 -14.21 10.06 -2.96
N PHE A 48 -14.94 11.06 -3.42
CA PHE A 48 -14.40 12.31 -3.92
C PHE A 48 -15.24 13.47 -3.37
N PRO A 49 -14.64 14.65 -3.11
CA PRO A 49 -15.39 15.80 -2.63
C PRO A 49 -16.52 16.23 -3.57
N ASN A 50 -17.57 16.81 -3.01
CA ASN A 50 -18.72 17.30 -3.77
C ASN A 50 -18.44 18.60 -4.53
N TYR A 51 -17.39 19.35 -4.14
CA TYR A 51 -17.00 20.57 -4.83
C TYR A 51 -16.09 20.23 -6.02
N CYS A 52 -16.44 20.76 -7.19
CA CYS A 52 -15.63 20.65 -8.39
C CYS A 52 -15.67 21.97 -9.18
N VAL A 53 -14.64 22.18 -9.98
CA VAL A 53 -14.55 23.28 -10.95
C VAL A 53 -14.44 22.69 -12.36
N GLN A 54 -15.18 23.26 -13.30
CA GLN A 54 -15.04 22.89 -14.71
C GLN A 54 -13.70 23.41 -15.24
N GLN A 55 -13.01 22.58 -16.01
CA GLN A 55 -11.72 22.96 -16.58
C GLN A 55 -11.86 24.05 -17.63
N SER A 56 -12.99 24.15 -18.34
CA SER A 56 -13.31 25.27 -19.23
C SER A 56 -13.36 26.61 -18.48
N ASP A 57 -14.01 26.63 -17.32
CA ASP A 57 -14.14 27.84 -16.51
C ASP A 57 -12.76 28.25 -15.95
N LEU A 58 -11.93 27.25 -15.63
CA LEU A 58 -10.54 27.47 -15.22
C LEU A 58 -9.64 27.96 -16.37
N GLU A 59 -9.89 27.54 -17.62
CA GLU A 59 -9.20 28.06 -18.81
C GLU A 59 -9.48 29.57 -18.97
N GLU A 60 -10.75 29.96 -18.87
CA GLU A 60 -11.19 31.36 -18.95
C GLU A 60 -10.59 32.18 -17.80
N ALA A 61 -10.70 31.70 -16.56
CA ALA A 61 -10.19 32.38 -15.38
C ALA A 61 -8.66 32.60 -15.43
N ASN A 62 -7.91 31.65 -16.00
CA ASN A 62 -6.46 31.76 -16.14
C ASN A 62 -6.01 32.48 -17.42
N GLY A 63 -6.94 32.91 -18.29
CA GLY A 63 -6.63 33.60 -19.53
C GLY A 63 -5.82 32.75 -20.52
N VAL A 64 -6.02 31.43 -20.52
CA VAL A 64 -5.36 30.52 -21.45
C VAL A 64 -6.25 30.20 -22.66
N SER A 65 -5.66 29.65 -23.72
CA SER A 65 -6.41 29.25 -24.90
C SER A 65 -7.44 28.17 -24.59
N ALA A 66 -8.66 28.30 -25.12
CA ALA A 66 -9.69 27.27 -25.04
C ALA A 66 -9.16 25.91 -25.51
N GLY A 67 -9.45 24.86 -24.77
CA GLY A 67 -8.95 23.51 -25.03
C GLY A 67 -7.60 23.19 -24.39
N LYS A 68 -6.91 24.13 -23.75
CA LYS A 68 -5.60 23.86 -23.13
C LYS A 68 -5.69 22.77 -22.06
N TYR A 69 -6.71 22.80 -21.22
CA TYR A 69 -6.93 21.82 -20.16
C TYR A 69 -7.86 20.71 -20.65
N THR A 70 -8.98 21.08 -21.27
CA THR A 70 -10.00 20.10 -21.71
C THR A 70 -9.52 19.17 -22.82
N LYS A 71 -8.70 19.66 -23.75
CA LYS A 71 -8.13 18.83 -24.83
C LYS A 71 -6.65 18.53 -24.62
N GLY A 72 -5.88 19.51 -24.15
CA GLY A 72 -4.45 19.37 -23.94
C GLY A 72 -4.10 18.44 -22.77
N LEU A 73 -4.85 18.51 -21.66
CA LEU A 73 -4.71 17.59 -20.53
C LEU A 73 -5.75 16.46 -20.56
N GLY A 74 -6.84 16.62 -21.33
CA GLY A 74 -7.96 15.67 -21.33
C GLY A 74 -8.77 15.69 -20.03
N GLN A 75 -8.80 16.84 -19.32
CA GLN A 75 -9.48 16.98 -18.04
C GLN A 75 -10.77 17.79 -18.20
N GLU A 76 -11.90 17.27 -17.72
CA GLU A 76 -13.20 17.95 -17.80
C GLU A 76 -13.53 18.75 -16.55
N MET A 77 -13.35 18.14 -15.38
CA MET A 77 -13.61 18.75 -14.07
C MET A 77 -12.50 18.38 -13.08
N MET A 78 -12.27 19.23 -12.09
CA MET A 78 -11.33 19.00 -11.01
C MET A 78 -12.05 19.10 -9.66
N ALA A 79 -12.14 17.98 -8.95
CA ALA A 79 -12.68 17.95 -7.59
C ALA A 79 -11.66 18.54 -6.60
N PHE A 80 -12.13 19.28 -5.60
CA PHE A 80 -11.28 19.88 -4.57
C PHE A 80 -12.00 19.90 -3.22
N THR A 81 -11.24 19.92 -2.13
CA THR A 81 -11.80 19.97 -0.78
C THR A 81 -12.18 21.40 -0.37
N GLY A 82 -13.29 21.53 0.35
CA GLY A 82 -13.60 22.75 1.11
C GLY A 82 -12.81 22.84 2.41
N ASP A 83 -13.16 23.81 3.26
CA ASP A 83 -12.58 23.98 4.61
C ASP A 83 -13.02 22.90 5.62
N ARG A 84 -14.00 22.06 5.26
CA ARG A 84 -14.55 20.97 6.08
C ARG A 84 -14.02 19.59 5.74
N GLU A 85 -13.16 19.48 4.72
CA GLU A 85 -12.62 18.21 4.26
C GLU A 85 -11.09 18.26 4.26
N ASP A 86 -10.48 17.31 4.95
CA ASP A 86 -9.05 17.03 4.96
C ASP A 86 -8.76 15.54 4.66
N ILE A 87 -7.47 15.19 4.59
CA ILE A 87 -7.04 13.82 4.29
C ILE A 87 -7.62 12.78 5.27
N ASN A 88 -7.79 13.15 6.54
CA ASN A 88 -8.31 12.24 7.56
C ASN A 88 -9.81 12.03 7.37
N SER A 89 -10.56 13.10 7.12
CA SER A 89 -12.01 13.05 6.92
C SER A 89 -12.40 12.25 5.68
N ILE A 90 -11.72 12.46 4.54
CA ILE A 90 -12.02 11.69 3.32
C ILE A 90 -11.66 10.21 3.49
N SER A 91 -10.60 9.92 4.26
CA SER A 91 -10.18 8.56 4.59
C SER A 91 -11.14 7.88 5.57
N LEU A 92 -11.64 8.60 6.58
CA LEU A 92 -12.69 8.13 7.49
C LEU A 92 -13.98 7.83 6.73
N THR A 93 -14.41 8.74 5.86
CA THR A 93 -15.64 8.58 5.07
C THR A 93 -15.56 7.35 4.18
N VAL A 94 -14.49 7.16 3.40
CA VAL A 94 -14.40 6.00 2.50
C VAL A 94 -14.28 4.68 3.27
N LEU A 95 -13.58 4.66 4.41
CA LEU A 95 -13.50 3.47 5.25
C LEU A 95 -14.85 3.13 5.87
N GLN A 96 -15.55 4.11 6.44
CA GLN A 96 -16.89 3.92 7.00
C GLN A 96 -17.86 3.41 5.93
N ASN A 97 -17.87 4.04 4.75
CA ASN A 97 -18.71 3.63 3.63
C ASN A 97 -18.42 2.19 3.20
N LEU A 98 -17.15 1.78 3.12
CA LEU A 98 -16.76 0.40 2.81
C LEU A 98 -17.32 -0.57 3.85
N LEU A 99 -17.12 -0.30 5.14
CA LEU A 99 -17.58 -1.18 6.21
C LEU A 99 -19.11 -1.32 6.22
N GLU A 100 -19.84 -0.21 6.09
CA GLU A 100 -21.30 -0.20 6.11
C GLU A 100 -21.91 -0.84 4.84
N LYS A 101 -21.38 -0.50 3.66
CA LYS A 101 -21.94 -0.96 2.37
C LYS A 101 -21.76 -2.45 2.15
N TYR A 102 -20.67 -3.02 2.64
CA TYR A 102 -20.34 -4.44 2.48
C TYR A 102 -20.59 -5.25 3.75
N ASP A 103 -21.26 -4.67 4.76
CA ASP A 103 -21.62 -5.31 6.04
C ASP A 103 -20.41 -5.98 6.73
N ILE A 104 -19.29 -5.27 6.77
CA ILE A 104 -18.04 -5.76 7.36
C ILE A 104 -17.99 -5.34 8.82
N ASP A 105 -17.96 -6.33 9.72
CA ASP A 105 -17.73 -6.08 11.14
C ASP A 105 -16.31 -5.52 11.35
N PRO A 106 -16.14 -4.36 12.02
CA PRO A 106 -14.81 -3.84 12.32
C PRO A 106 -13.91 -4.83 13.09
N ARG A 107 -14.48 -5.82 13.79
CA ARG A 107 -13.73 -6.89 14.48
C ARG A 107 -13.06 -7.86 13.51
N ASP A 108 -13.53 -7.95 12.28
CA ASP A 108 -13.00 -8.83 11.23
C ASP A 108 -11.86 -8.20 10.43
N VAL A 109 -11.38 -7.02 10.83
CA VAL A 109 -10.19 -6.38 10.26
C VAL A 109 -8.97 -6.65 11.13
N GLY A 110 -7.92 -7.22 10.54
CA GLY A 110 -6.65 -7.52 11.20
C GLY A 110 -5.50 -6.61 10.78
N ARG A 111 -5.64 -5.91 9.66
CA ARG A 111 -4.66 -4.93 9.16
C ARG A 111 -5.36 -3.76 8.50
N LEU A 112 -4.87 -2.56 8.79
CA LEU A 112 -5.30 -1.32 8.14
C LEU A 112 -4.06 -0.53 7.74
N GLU A 113 -3.86 -0.31 6.44
CA GLU A 113 -2.78 0.53 5.92
C GLU A 113 -3.33 1.71 5.11
N VAL A 114 -2.60 2.83 5.15
CA VAL A 114 -2.96 4.04 4.41
C VAL A 114 -1.80 4.45 3.51
N GLY A 115 -2.02 4.48 2.21
CA GLY A 115 -1.14 5.11 1.25
C GLY A 115 -1.56 6.55 1.01
N THR A 116 -0.65 7.50 1.25
CA THR A 116 -0.89 8.93 0.98
C THR A 116 0.43 9.68 0.82
N GLU A 117 0.43 10.74 0.02
CA GLU A 117 1.48 11.77 0.01
C GLU A 117 1.03 13.07 0.73
N THR A 118 -0.22 13.13 1.19
CA THR A 118 -0.82 14.28 1.88
C THR A 118 -0.67 14.15 3.40
N LEU A 119 0.47 14.56 3.94
CA LEU A 119 0.77 14.47 5.37
C LEU A 119 0.31 15.70 6.17
N VAL A 120 -0.58 15.50 7.14
CA VAL A 120 -0.98 16.54 8.11
C VAL A 120 -0.05 16.57 9.33
N ASP A 121 0.51 15.42 9.72
CA ASP A 121 1.45 15.29 10.82
C ASP A 121 2.68 14.48 10.35
N LYS A 122 3.87 14.83 10.85
CA LYS A 122 5.15 14.20 10.47
C LYS A 122 5.42 12.88 11.20
N SER A 123 4.65 12.59 12.25
CA SER A 123 4.84 11.45 13.15
C SER A 123 3.55 10.66 13.32
N LYS A 124 2.43 11.33 13.62
CA LYS A 124 1.13 10.69 13.80
C LYS A 124 0.55 10.29 12.45
N SER A 125 0.51 8.99 12.17
CA SER A 125 -0.03 8.47 10.92
C SER A 125 -1.54 8.66 10.81
N THR A 126 -2.05 8.90 9.59
CA THR A 126 -3.49 8.92 9.27
C THR A 126 -4.17 7.63 9.73
N LYS A 127 -3.49 6.49 9.63
CA LYS A 127 -3.98 5.20 10.14
C LYS A 127 -4.43 5.28 11.60
N THR A 128 -3.68 5.98 12.47
CA THR A 128 -4.07 6.12 13.89
C THR A 128 -5.32 6.98 14.09
N VAL A 129 -5.62 7.90 13.18
CA VAL A 129 -6.88 8.67 13.21
C VAL A 129 -8.05 7.77 12.83
N LEU A 130 -7.85 6.88 11.85
CA LEU A 130 -8.87 5.95 11.34
C LEU A 130 -9.28 4.89 12.39
N MET A 131 -8.40 4.60 13.36
CA MET A 131 -8.71 3.69 14.47
C MET A 131 -9.92 4.11 15.30
N GLN A 132 -10.37 5.38 15.22
CA GLN A 132 -11.62 5.84 15.84
C GLN A 132 -12.84 5.00 15.42
N LEU A 133 -12.88 4.51 14.17
CA LEU A 133 -13.99 3.66 13.67
C LEU A 133 -13.98 2.26 14.30
N PHE A 134 -12.90 1.86 14.96
CA PHE A 134 -12.77 0.56 15.60
C PHE A 134 -13.01 0.61 17.11
N GLU A 135 -13.10 1.80 17.72
CA GLU A 135 -13.20 1.98 19.18
C GLU A 135 -14.44 1.32 19.77
N GLN A 136 -15.61 1.48 19.12
CA GLN A 136 -16.86 0.88 19.59
C GLN A 136 -16.81 -0.65 19.62
N SER A 137 -16.14 -1.23 18.61
CA SER A 137 -15.93 -2.68 18.50
C SER A 137 -14.85 -3.22 19.46
N ARG A 138 -14.07 -2.31 20.08
CA ARG A 138 -12.87 -2.61 20.88
C ARG A 138 -11.81 -3.41 20.13
N ASN A 139 -11.78 -3.35 18.80
CA ASN A 139 -10.74 -3.98 17.99
C ASN A 139 -9.51 -3.06 17.90
N THR A 140 -8.61 -3.18 18.88
CA THR A 140 -7.36 -2.39 18.92
C THR A 140 -6.15 -3.13 18.36
N ASP A 141 -6.28 -4.44 18.13
CA ASP A 141 -5.22 -5.30 17.59
C ASP A 141 -5.34 -5.36 16.05
N VAL A 142 -4.94 -4.25 15.42
CA VAL A 142 -4.99 -4.05 13.97
C VAL A 142 -3.63 -3.57 13.50
N GLU A 143 -2.92 -4.39 12.72
CA GLU A 143 -1.61 -4.05 12.15
C GLU A 143 -1.68 -2.92 11.11
N GLY A 144 -0.52 -2.46 10.65
CA GLY A 144 -0.41 -1.47 9.57
C GLY A 144 -0.25 -0.02 10.05
N VAL A 145 0.28 0.80 9.15
CA VAL A 145 0.62 2.22 9.34
C VAL A 145 0.39 3.00 8.04
N THR A 146 0.82 4.27 8.00
CA THR A 146 0.84 5.05 6.76
C THR A 146 2.11 4.76 5.96
N VAL A 147 1.96 4.50 4.66
CA VAL A 147 3.03 4.25 3.69
C VAL A 147 3.11 5.44 2.73
N VAL A 148 4.30 6.00 2.56
CA VAL A 148 4.51 7.24 1.80
C VAL A 148 5.58 7.02 0.74
N ASN A 149 5.21 7.20 -0.52
CA ASN A 149 6.15 7.42 -1.62
C ASN A 149 5.39 7.98 -2.83
N ALA A 150 5.14 9.29 -2.82
CA ALA A 150 4.30 9.95 -3.80
C ALA A 150 2.96 9.21 -4.04
N CYS A 151 2.42 9.28 -5.26
CA CYS A 151 1.24 8.53 -5.70
C CYS A 151 1.37 6.98 -5.60
N TYR A 152 2.57 6.43 -5.34
CA TYR A 152 2.79 4.98 -5.21
C TYR A 152 2.40 4.42 -3.83
N GLY A 153 2.23 5.28 -2.81
CA GLY A 153 1.96 4.84 -1.44
C GLY A 153 0.79 3.86 -1.32
N GLY A 154 -0.29 4.08 -2.06
CA GLY A 154 -1.46 3.17 -2.09
C GLY A 154 -1.15 1.80 -2.66
N THR A 155 -0.32 1.72 -3.71
CA THR A 155 0.11 0.44 -4.30
C THR A 155 1.04 -0.32 -3.36
N ALA A 156 1.96 0.37 -2.69
CA ALA A 156 2.81 -0.24 -1.68
C ALA A 156 1.98 -0.84 -0.53
N ALA A 157 0.99 -0.10 -0.02
CA ALA A 157 0.08 -0.57 1.00
C ALA A 157 -0.75 -1.78 0.54
N LEU A 158 -1.21 -1.79 -0.72
CA LEU A 158 -1.90 -2.92 -1.32
C LEU A 158 -1.04 -4.19 -1.34
N ILE A 159 0.21 -4.07 -1.80
CA ILE A 159 1.16 -5.19 -1.84
C ILE A 159 1.44 -5.69 -0.42
N ASN A 160 1.63 -4.80 0.56
CA ASN A 160 1.81 -5.17 1.95
C ASN A 160 0.61 -5.94 2.52
N ALA A 161 -0.62 -5.52 2.18
CA ALA A 161 -1.84 -6.18 2.60
C ALA A 161 -1.99 -7.59 2.02
N VAL A 162 -1.72 -7.77 0.72
CA VAL A 162 -1.70 -9.09 0.08
C VAL A 162 -0.66 -9.99 0.75
N ASN A 163 0.58 -9.49 0.91
CA ASN A 163 1.65 -10.23 1.57
C ASN A 163 1.31 -10.60 3.02
N TYR A 164 0.62 -9.72 3.75
CA TYR A 164 0.15 -10.00 5.09
C TYR A 164 -0.83 -11.18 5.11
N VAL A 165 -1.83 -11.16 4.24
CA VAL A 165 -2.82 -12.25 4.14
C VAL A 165 -2.14 -13.57 3.79
N GLU A 166 -1.15 -13.56 2.88
CA GLU A 166 -0.39 -14.76 2.51
C GLU A 166 0.67 -15.20 3.54
N SER A 167 0.93 -14.38 4.57
CA SER A 167 1.99 -14.64 5.54
C SER A 167 1.59 -15.65 6.61
N PRO A 168 2.56 -16.34 7.26
CA PRO A 168 2.31 -17.14 8.45
C PRO A 168 1.76 -16.35 9.65
N SER A 169 1.86 -15.03 9.64
CA SER A 169 1.33 -14.14 10.69
C SER A 169 -0.13 -13.78 10.47
N TRP A 170 -0.75 -14.20 9.36
CA TRP A 170 -2.14 -13.91 9.09
C TRP A 170 -3.04 -14.53 10.16
N ASN A 171 -3.92 -13.71 10.75
CA ASN A 171 -4.81 -14.11 11.84
C ASN A 171 -6.23 -14.48 11.36
N GLY A 172 -6.42 -14.69 10.05
CA GLY A 172 -7.72 -15.04 9.44
C GLY A 172 -8.64 -13.85 9.16
N LYS A 173 -8.23 -12.62 9.49
CA LYS A 173 -9.01 -11.40 9.31
C LYS A 173 -8.71 -10.70 7.99
N TYR A 174 -9.61 -9.81 7.55
CA TYR A 174 -9.39 -8.98 6.38
C TYR A 174 -8.26 -7.96 6.59
N ALA A 175 -7.62 -7.57 5.49
CA ALA A 175 -6.80 -6.37 5.45
C ALA A 175 -7.56 -5.28 4.69
N VAL A 176 -7.47 -4.04 5.16
CA VAL A 176 -8.04 -2.87 4.49
C VAL A 176 -6.93 -1.92 4.09
N VAL A 177 -6.98 -1.42 2.86
CA VAL A 177 -6.06 -0.43 2.34
C VAL A 177 -6.83 0.81 1.93
N ILE A 178 -6.37 1.96 2.41
CA ILE A 178 -6.87 3.27 1.99
C ILE A 178 -5.80 3.93 1.13
N ALA A 179 -6.14 4.34 -0.09
CA ALA A 179 -5.32 5.24 -0.91
C ALA A 179 -6.05 6.58 -1.00
N ALA A 180 -5.49 7.64 -0.42
CA ALA A 180 -6.15 8.93 -0.35
C ALA A 180 -5.17 10.07 -0.51
N ASP A 181 -5.56 11.13 -1.23
CA ASP A 181 -4.74 12.31 -1.43
C ASP A 181 -5.56 13.57 -1.73
N ILE A 182 -4.96 14.72 -1.41
CA ILE A 182 -5.42 16.05 -1.77
C ILE A 182 -4.27 16.76 -2.50
N ALA A 183 -4.31 16.73 -3.83
CA ALA A 183 -3.33 17.36 -4.70
C ALA A 183 -3.67 18.85 -4.91
N VAL A 184 -3.01 19.72 -4.13
CA VAL A 184 -3.13 21.18 -4.22
C VAL A 184 -1.83 21.78 -4.73
N TYR A 185 -1.94 22.67 -5.72
CA TYR A 185 -0.79 23.39 -6.28
C TYR A 185 -0.99 24.90 -6.20
N GLU A 186 0.13 25.62 -6.07
CA GLU A 186 0.17 27.07 -6.17
C GLU A 186 -0.32 27.58 -7.54
N ALA A 187 -0.46 28.90 -7.66
CA ALA A 187 -0.84 29.52 -8.93
C ALA A 187 0.20 29.19 -10.00
N GLY A 188 -0.25 28.63 -11.13
CA GLY A 188 0.64 28.24 -12.20
C GLY A 188 0.13 27.06 -13.03
N PRO A 189 0.98 26.52 -13.92
CA PRO A 189 0.59 25.53 -14.91
C PRO A 189 0.21 24.17 -14.32
N ALA A 190 0.58 23.87 -13.07
CA ALA A 190 0.23 22.63 -12.39
C ALA A 190 -1.13 22.69 -11.66
N ARG A 191 -1.66 23.88 -11.36
CA ARG A 191 -2.97 24.01 -10.68
C ARG A 191 -4.11 23.23 -11.34
N PRO A 192 -4.24 23.20 -12.69
CA PRO A 192 -5.29 22.44 -13.36
C PRO A 192 -5.13 20.92 -13.28
N THR A 193 -4.02 20.40 -12.75
CA THR A 193 -3.76 18.96 -12.58
C THR A 193 -3.93 18.50 -11.13
N GLY A 194 -4.53 19.34 -10.28
CA GLY A 194 -4.89 18.96 -8.92
C GLY A 194 -6.06 17.98 -8.86
N GLY A 195 -6.51 17.71 -7.65
CA GLY A 195 -7.61 16.79 -7.40
C GLY A 195 -7.66 16.37 -5.95
N ALA A 196 -8.75 15.74 -5.54
CA ALA A 196 -8.85 15.11 -4.24
C ALA A 196 -9.74 13.87 -4.31
N GLY A 197 -9.37 12.83 -3.58
CA GLY A 197 -10.12 11.59 -3.54
C GLY A 197 -9.52 10.57 -2.59
N ALA A 198 -10.32 9.56 -2.26
CA ALA A 198 -9.92 8.43 -1.45
C ALA A 198 -10.57 7.15 -1.98
N VAL A 199 -9.83 6.04 -1.91
CA VAL A 199 -10.29 4.70 -2.27
C VAL A 199 -9.98 3.78 -1.11
N ALA A 200 -10.97 2.98 -0.70
CA ALA A 200 -10.78 1.89 0.26
C ALA A 200 -10.93 0.56 -0.47
N VAL A 201 -10.02 -0.39 -0.24
CA VAL A 201 -10.13 -1.76 -0.74
C VAL A 201 -10.01 -2.77 0.40
N LEU A 202 -10.90 -3.77 0.37
CA LEU A 202 -10.89 -4.91 1.28
C LEU A 202 -10.13 -6.07 0.62
N ILE A 203 -9.16 -6.64 1.34
CA ILE A 203 -8.30 -7.71 0.88
C ILE A 203 -8.52 -8.97 1.72
N GLY A 204 -8.66 -10.11 1.05
CA GLY A 204 -8.81 -11.42 1.68
C GLY A 204 -8.70 -12.57 0.69
N PRO A 205 -8.82 -13.83 1.15
CA PRO A 205 -8.83 -15.01 0.30
C PRO A 205 -10.12 -15.10 -0.52
N ASP A 206 -10.08 -15.93 -1.57
CA ASP A 206 -11.23 -16.28 -2.40
C ASP A 206 -11.94 -15.06 -3.02
N ALA A 207 -11.13 -14.08 -3.46
CA ALA A 207 -11.58 -12.89 -4.16
C ALA A 207 -12.01 -13.13 -5.62
#